data_AF-A0A7Z9Y829-F1
#
_entry.id   AF-A0A7Z9Y829-F1
#
_cell.length_a   1.000
_cell.length_b   1.000
_cell.length_c   1.000
_cell.angle_alpha   90.00
_cell.angle_beta   90.00
_cell.angle_gamma   90.00
#
_symmetry.space_group_name_H-M   'P 1'
#
loop_
_entity.id
_entity.type
_entity.pdbx_description
1 polymer ?
#
loop_
_entity_poly.entity_id
_entity_poly.type
_entity_poly.pdbx_seq_one_letter_code
_entity_poly.pdbx_strand_id
1 'polypeptide(L)'
;MRGSVISRFGEDSPAASQMRRVIRSVKMAVDGVRSILITSPARGDGKSLITALLAVTLARDNPERHVLIIDSDLRKPAQHLLFDMSRRPGMCELLMEMTDMDEACRETEMGNLWLLPSGG
;
A
#
# COMPACT_ATOMS: atom_id res chain seq x y z
N MET A 1 13.13 10.50 -10.08
CA MET A 1 11.76 10.83 -10.54
C MET A 1 10.99 11.22 -9.29
N ARG A 2 10.50 12.45 -9.16
CA ARG A 2 9.92 12.99 -7.91
C ARG A 2 8.39 12.88 -7.91
N GLY A 3 7.79 12.60 -6.74
CA GLY A 3 6.34 12.62 -6.52
C GLY A 3 5.74 11.25 -6.19
N SER A 4 4.70 11.24 -5.34
CA SER A 4 3.94 10.07 -4.90
C SER A 4 3.18 9.38 -6.05
N VAL A 5 2.89 8.08 -5.91
CA VAL A 5 2.07 7.30 -6.86
C VAL A 5 0.62 7.80 -6.90
N ILE A 6 0.11 8.38 -5.81
CA ILE A 6 -1.27 8.90 -5.73
C ILE A 6 -1.49 9.98 -6.79
N SER A 7 -0.60 10.98 -6.87
CA SER A 7 -0.68 12.06 -7.87
C SER A 7 -0.49 11.59 -9.32
N ARG A 8 0.26 10.50 -9.53
CA ARG A 8 0.58 9.97 -10.88
C ARG A 8 -0.46 8.97 -11.40
N PHE A 9 -1.20 8.34 -10.51
CA PHE A 9 -2.19 7.34 -10.85
C PHE A 9 -3.55 8.00 -11.10
N GLY A 10 -3.91 8.16 -12.38
CA GLY A 10 -5.20 8.76 -12.77
C GLY A 10 -6.39 7.88 -12.39
N GLU A 11 -7.43 8.50 -11.82
CA GLU A 11 -8.64 7.85 -11.33
C GLU A 11 -9.42 7.12 -12.44
N ASP A 12 -9.55 7.74 -13.61
CA ASP A 12 -10.24 7.17 -14.77
C ASP A 12 -9.30 6.42 -15.73
N SER A 13 -8.09 6.08 -15.28
CA SER A 13 -7.14 5.37 -16.13
C SER A 13 -7.58 3.92 -16.41
N PRO A 14 -7.14 3.32 -17.55
CA PRO A 14 -7.33 1.90 -17.79
C PRO A 14 -6.77 1.02 -16.67
N ALA A 15 -5.66 1.43 -16.05
CA ALA A 15 -5.05 0.75 -14.92
C ALA A 15 -5.97 0.75 -13.69
N ALA A 16 -6.61 1.90 -13.36
CA ALA A 16 -7.60 1.97 -12.28
C ALA A 16 -8.81 1.05 -12.54
N SER A 17 -9.29 0.99 -13.78
CA SER A 17 -10.34 0.05 -14.16
C SER A 17 -9.92 -1.42 -13.96
N GLN A 18 -8.66 -1.78 -14.22
CA GLN A 18 -8.16 -3.13 -13.92
C GLN A 18 -8.04 -3.39 -12.41
N MET A 19 -7.60 -2.41 -11.62
CA MET A 19 -7.52 -2.56 -10.16
C MET A 19 -8.91 -2.80 -9.56
N ARG A 20 -9.93 -2.05 -10.02
CA ARG A 20 -11.34 -2.27 -9.63
C ARG A 20 -11.83 -3.68 -9.93
N ARG A 21 -11.44 -4.25 -11.08
CA ARG A 21 -11.76 -5.64 -11.44
C ARG A 21 -11.12 -6.64 -10.49
N VAL A 22 -9.85 -6.46 -10.15
CA VAL A 22 -9.14 -7.33 -9.19
C VAL A 22 -9.82 -7.26 -7.81
N ILE A 23 -10.11 -6.05 -7.31
CA ILE A 23 -10.79 -5.85 -6.03
C ILE A 23 -12.15 -6.56 -6.00
N ARG A 24 -12.94 -6.41 -7.07
CA ARG A 24 -14.24 -7.10 -7.19
C ARG A 24 -14.10 -8.61 -7.16
N SER A 25 -13.13 -9.15 -7.91
CA SER A 25 -12.86 -10.59 -7.95
C SER A 25 -12.54 -11.13 -6.55
N VAL A 26 -11.66 -10.45 -5.81
CA VAL A 26 -11.30 -10.84 -4.44
C VAL A 26 -12.52 -10.79 -3.51
N LYS A 27 -13.33 -9.71 -3.56
CA LYS A 27 -14.55 -9.59 -2.74
C LYS A 27 -15.59 -10.66 -3.06
N MET A 28 -15.67 -11.14 -4.30
CA MET A 28 -16.58 -12.24 -4.68
C MET A 28 -16.05 -13.61 -4.26
N ALA A 29 -14.73 -13.80 -4.21
CA ALA A 29 -14.11 -15.07 -3.84
C ALA A 29 -14.04 -15.28 -2.32
N VAL A 30 -13.90 -14.20 -1.54
CA VAL A 30 -13.73 -14.26 -0.09
C VAL A 30 -14.66 -13.24 0.56
N ASP A 31 -15.69 -13.74 1.22
CA ASP A 31 -16.61 -12.90 1.98
C ASP A 31 -15.91 -12.28 3.20
N GLY A 32 -16.22 -11.02 3.49
CA GLY A 32 -15.66 -10.31 4.65
C GLY A 32 -14.13 -10.09 4.63
N VAL A 33 -13.47 -10.16 3.47
CA VAL A 33 -12.01 -9.95 3.35
C VAL A 33 -11.57 -8.60 3.94
N ARG A 34 -10.58 -8.63 4.85
CA ARG A 34 -9.99 -7.43 5.50
C ARG A 34 -8.49 -7.30 5.30
N SER A 35 -7.81 -8.37 4.88
CA SER A 35 -6.36 -8.39 4.69
C SER A 35 -6.02 -9.21 3.46
N ILE A 36 -5.10 -8.69 2.64
CA ILE A 36 -4.68 -9.31 1.39
C ILE A 36 -3.15 -9.30 1.35
N LEU A 37 -2.54 -10.48 1.20
CA LEU A 37 -1.12 -10.60 0.93
C LEU A 37 -0.88 -10.59 -0.58
N ILE A 38 0.01 -9.72 -1.05
CA ILE A 38 0.43 -9.68 -2.45
C ILE A 38 1.87 -10.18 -2.55
N THR A 39 2.07 -11.21 -3.36
CA THR A 39 3.37 -11.82 -3.61
C THR A 39 3.52 -12.16 -5.10
N SER A 40 4.73 -12.49 -5.53
CA SER A 40 5.04 -12.83 -6.92
C SER A 40 6.17 -13.86 -6.99
N PRO A 41 6.25 -14.68 -8.07
CA PRO A 41 7.29 -15.69 -8.21
C PRO A 41 8.71 -15.11 -8.24
N ALA A 42 8.90 -13.93 -8.80
CA ALA A 42 10.21 -13.31 -8.97
C ALA A 42 10.28 -11.86 -8.44
N ARG A 43 11.50 -11.37 -8.27
CA ARG A 43 11.78 -9.96 -8.03
C ARG A 43 11.58 -9.19 -9.33
N GLY A 44 10.95 -8.01 -9.24
CA GLY A 44 10.71 -7.17 -10.42
C GLY A 44 9.35 -7.36 -11.09
N ASP A 45 8.55 -8.36 -10.71
CA ASP A 45 7.20 -8.62 -11.26
C ASP A 45 6.16 -7.52 -10.98
N GLY A 46 6.56 -6.41 -10.37
CA GLY A 46 5.68 -5.28 -10.10
C GLY A 46 4.76 -5.44 -8.89
N LYS A 47 4.91 -6.47 -8.05
CA LYS A 47 4.07 -6.66 -6.84
C LYS A 47 3.93 -5.40 -5.99
N SER A 48 5.01 -4.67 -5.73
CA SER A 48 4.96 -3.45 -4.92
C SER A 48 4.13 -2.35 -5.58
N LEU A 49 4.25 -2.20 -6.90
CA LEU A 49 3.43 -1.26 -7.67
C LEU A 49 1.96 -1.68 -7.66
N ILE A 50 1.67 -2.95 -7.91
CA ILE A 50 0.30 -3.49 -7.87
C ILE A 50 -0.32 -3.29 -6.48
N THR A 51 0.41 -3.53 -5.40
CA THR A 51 -0.04 -3.24 -4.02
C THR A 51 -0.40 -1.77 -3.87
N ALA A 52 0.47 -0.86 -4.30
CA ALA A 52 0.22 0.57 -4.18
C ALA A 52 -1.02 1.01 -4.99
N LEU A 53 -1.13 0.56 -6.24
CA LEU A 53 -2.26 0.91 -7.11
C LEU A 53 -3.59 0.35 -6.57
N LEU A 54 -3.62 -0.90 -6.10
CA LEU A 54 -4.80 -1.49 -5.47
C LEU A 54 -5.23 -0.72 -4.23
N ALA A 55 -4.28 -0.35 -3.37
CA ALA A 55 -4.57 0.39 -2.16
C ALA A 55 -5.11 1.80 -2.46
N VAL A 56 -4.53 2.50 -3.45
CA VAL A 56 -5.06 3.80 -3.90
C VAL A 56 -6.47 3.66 -4.49
N THR A 57 -6.72 2.64 -5.31
CA THR A 57 -8.08 2.39 -5.84
C THR A 57 -9.07 2.07 -4.72
N LEU A 58 -8.70 1.23 -3.75
CA LEU A 58 -9.56 0.90 -2.60
C LEU A 58 -9.92 2.14 -1.79
N ALA A 59 -8.92 2.96 -1.48
CA ALA A 59 -9.09 4.18 -0.70
C ALA A 59 -9.95 5.22 -1.43
N ARG A 60 -9.72 5.43 -2.72
CA ARG A 60 -10.55 6.36 -3.54
C ARG A 60 -12.00 5.92 -3.64
N ASP A 61 -12.24 4.65 -3.96
CA ASP A 61 -13.58 4.14 -4.21
C ASP A 61 -14.39 3.94 -2.91
N ASN A 62 -13.76 4.04 -1.72
CA ASN A 62 -14.41 3.86 -0.41
C ASN A 62 -13.88 4.90 0.60
N PRO A 63 -14.21 6.21 0.43
CA PRO A 63 -13.68 7.29 1.27
C PRO A 63 -13.94 7.12 2.77
N GLU A 64 -14.98 6.37 3.13
CA GLU A 64 -15.36 6.06 4.52
C GLU A 64 -14.53 4.93 5.17
N ARG A 65 -13.67 4.25 4.40
CA ARG A 65 -12.84 3.13 4.88
C ARG A 65 -11.37 3.51 4.91
N HIS A 66 -10.70 3.09 5.98
CA HIS A 66 -9.25 3.20 6.08
C HIS A 66 -8.57 2.00 5.40
N VAL A 67 -7.55 2.29 4.60
CA VAL A 67 -6.69 1.31 3.93
C VAL A 67 -5.27 1.46 4.50
N LEU A 68 -4.68 0.36 4.93
CA LEU A 68 -3.29 0.32 5.40
C LEU A 68 -2.46 -0.56 4.47
N ILE A 69 -1.37 -0.01 3.95
CA ILE A 69 -0.31 -0.76 3.29
C ILE A 69 0.75 -1.11 4.32
N ILE A 70 1.15 -2.37 4.39
CA ILE A 70 2.29 -2.82 5.20
C ILE A 70 3.38 -3.31 4.25
N ASP A 71 4.54 -2.64 4.23
CA ASP A 71 5.68 -3.08 3.42
C ASP A 71 6.49 -4.15 4.15
N SER A 72 6.11 -5.41 3.94
CA SER A 72 6.79 -6.56 4.55
C SER A 72 8.01 -7.07 3.77
N ASP A 73 8.45 -6.41 2.70
CA ASP A 73 9.70 -6.76 2.01
C ASP A 73 10.90 -6.08 2.69
N LEU A 74 11.46 -6.75 3.70
CA LEU A 74 12.62 -6.24 4.45
C LEU A 74 13.93 -6.25 3.65
N ARG A 75 13.97 -6.88 2.47
CA ARG A 75 15.21 -7.01 1.67
C ARG A 75 15.35 -5.86 0.68
N LYS A 76 14.26 -5.53 -0.03
CA LYS A 76 14.21 -4.44 -1.01
C LYS A 76 12.88 -3.69 -0.91
N PRO A 77 12.64 -2.99 0.21
CA PRO A 77 11.40 -2.26 0.43
C PRO A 77 11.23 -1.15 -0.61
N ALA A 78 10.00 -0.93 -1.04
CA ALA A 78 9.71 -0.03 -2.16
C ALA A 78 8.48 0.84 -1.94
N GLN A 79 7.62 0.55 -0.95
CA GLN A 79 6.40 1.33 -0.75
C GLN A 79 6.72 2.77 -0.36
N HIS A 80 7.65 2.99 0.56
CA HIS A 80 8.09 4.33 0.94
C HIS A 80 8.60 5.16 -0.26
N LEU A 81 9.25 4.53 -1.24
CA LEU A 81 9.68 5.19 -2.48
C LEU A 81 8.51 5.52 -3.41
N LEU A 82 7.52 4.63 -3.51
CA LEU A 82 6.34 4.84 -4.35
C LEU A 82 5.46 5.98 -3.81
N PHE A 83 5.34 6.08 -2.49
CA PHE A 83 4.56 7.11 -1.80
C PHE A 83 5.37 8.39 -1.48
N ASP A 84 6.67 8.44 -1.80
CA ASP A 84 7.56 9.57 -1.51
C ASP A 84 7.60 9.93 0.00
N MET A 85 7.72 8.90 0.85
CA MET A 85 7.67 8.99 2.31
C MET A 85 8.96 8.44 2.95
N SER A 86 9.20 8.76 4.22
CA SER A 86 10.31 8.17 4.98
C SER A 86 10.12 6.66 5.15
N ARG A 87 11.23 5.94 5.10
CA ARG A 87 11.28 4.51 5.41
C ARG A 87 11.22 4.21 6.92
N ARG A 88 11.72 5.12 7.76
CA ARG A 88 11.87 4.93 9.22
C ARG A 88 11.19 6.03 10.04
N PRO A 89 10.69 5.71 11.25
CA PRO A 89 10.49 4.35 11.77
C PRO A 89 9.47 3.54 10.94
N GLY A 90 9.53 2.20 11.03
CA GLY A 90 8.61 1.29 10.36
C GLY A 90 8.48 -0.05 11.06
N MET A 91 8.07 -1.09 10.31
CA MET A 91 7.76 -2.41 10.86
C MET A 91 8.91 -3.05 11.63
N CYS A 92 10.16 -2.90 11.18
CA CYS A 92 11.33 -3.39 11.91
C CYS A 92 11.44 -2.78 13.32
N GLU A 93 11.36 -1.45 13.43
CA GLU A 93 11.46 -0.76 14.72
C GLU A 93 10.27 -1.11 15.64
N LEU A 94 9.06 -1.27 15.08
CA LEU A 94 7.88 -1.73 15.84
C LEU A 94 8.08 -3.11 16.46
N LEU A 95 8.55 -4.07 15.65
CA LEU A 95 8.77 -5.44 16.11
C LEU A 95 9.91 -5.56 17.12
N MET A 96 10.81 -4.58 17.16
CA MET A 96 11.88 -4.46 18.15
C MET A 96 11.50 -3.61 19.37
N GLU A 97 10.23 -3.17 19.46
CA GLU A 97 9.72 -2.31 20.54
C GLU A 97 10.51 -0.99 20.69
N MET A 98 11.05 -0.47 19.57
CA MET A 98 11.82 0.79 19.54
C MET A 98 10.96 2.03 19.23
N THR A 99 9.71 1.83 18.85
CA THR A 99 8.73 2.85 18.44
C THR A 99 7.32 2.27 18.65
N ASP A 100 6.28 3.10 18.55
CA ASP A 100 4.88 2.68 18.62
C ASP A 100 4.16 2.77 17.26
N MET A 101 2.95 2.22 17.20
CA MET A 101 2.14 2.19 15.97
C MET A 101 1.83 3.58 15.42
N ASP A 102 1.66 4.57 16.30
CA ASP A 102 1.28 5.94 15.92
C ASP A 102 2.46 6.67 15.26
N GLU A 103 3.69 6.38 15.68
CA GLU A 103 4.91 6.94 15.10
C GLU A 103 5.36 6.20 13.81
N ALA A 104 5.19 4.87 13.77
CA ALA A 104 5.61 4.05 12.64
C ALA A 104 4.63 4.05 11.47
N CYS A 105 3.32 4.16 11.72
CA CYS A 105 2.29 4.21 10.69
C CYS A 105 2.02 5.65 10.26
N ARG A 106 1.95 5.90 8.95
CA ARG A 106 1.87 7.26 8.42
C ARG A 106 0.71 7.42 7.47
N GLU A 107 -0.09 8.45 7.70
CA GLU A 107 -1.09 8.90 6.74
C GLU A 107 -0.39 9.40 5.46
N THR A 108 -0.92 9.04 4.30
CA THR A 108 -0.46 9.56 3.02
C THR A 108 -1.14 10.90 2.70
N GLU A 109 -0.83 11.51 1.55
CA GLU A 109 -1.60 12.68 1.07
C GLU A 109 -3.09 12.37 0.78
N MET A 110 -3.46 11.09 0.78
CA MET A 110 -4.84 10.61 0.72
C MET A 110 -5.27 10.19 2.14
N GLY A 111 -6.13 10.96 2.79
CA GLY A 111 -6.34 10.85 4.25
C GLY A 111 -6.95 9.55 4.78
N ASN A 112 -7.46 8.68 3.92
CA ASN A 112 -7.91 7.34 4.29
C ASN A 112 -6.96 6.23 3.84
N LEU A 113 -5.77 6.58 3.33
CA LEU A 113 -4.71 5.64 2.95
C LEU A 113 -3.47 5.88 3.81
N TRP A 114 -3.04 4.81 4.47
CA TRP A 114 -1.95 4.78 5.42
C TRP A 114 -0.86 3.82 4.96
N LEU A 115 0.39 4.11 5.34
CA LEU A 115 1.56 3.30 5.06
C LEU A 115 2.30 3.00 6.36
N LEU A 116 2.49 1.70 6.63
CA LEU A 116 3.52 1.19 7.52
C LEU A 116 4.72 0.74 6.66
N PRO A 117 5.78 1.55 6.55
CA PRO A 117 6.97 1.18 5.78
C PRO A 117 7.72 0.03 6.47
N SER A 118 8.66 -0.59 5.76
CA SER A 118 9.41 -1.72 6.31
C SER A 118 10.24 -1.36 7.53
N GLY A 119 10.67 -0.10 7.67
CA GLY A 119 11.70 0.28 8.63
C GLY A 119 13.07 -0.29 8.26
N GLY A 120 13.97 -0.33 9.25
CA GLY A 120 15.27 -0.98 9.18
C GLY A 120 16.32 -0.26 8.35
#